data_AF-A0A527XMA9-F1
#
_entry.id   AF-A0A527XMA9-F1
#
_cell.length_a   1.000
_cell.length_b   1.000
_cell.length_c   1.000
_cell.angle_alpha   90.00
_cell.angle_beta   90.00
_cell.angle_gamma   90.00
#
_symmetry.space_group_name_H-M   'P 1'
#
loop_
_entity.id
_entity.type
_entity.pdbx_description
1 polymer ?
#
loop_
_entity_poly.entity_id
_entity_poly.type
_entity_poly.pdbx_seq_one_letter_code
_entity_poly.pdbx_strand_id
1 'polypeptide(L)'
;LLGEEQSGHIKEVGFELYQQMLEEAVAEVKDTGEVQDSGWSPQIAVGTAVMIPESYVPDLQLRMALYRRLGDLETTEEIDGFGAELIDRFG
;
A
#
# COMPACT_ATOMS: atom_id res chain seq x y z
N LEU A 1 35.83 -15.02 0.29
CA LEU A 1 35.58 -15.66 -1.01
C LEU A 1 34.69 -16.86 -0.72
N LEU A 2 33.37 -16.85 -0.87
CA LEU A 2 32.52 -16.20 -1.86
C LEU A 2 31.21 -15.78 -1.19
N GLY A 3 30.82 -14.51 -1.36
CA GLY A 3 29.61 -13.93 -0.76
C GLY A 3 28.86 -13.03 -1.74
N GLU A 4 29.03 -13.23 -3.05
CA GLU A 4 28.43 -12.39 -4.09
C GLU A 4 27.39 -13.13 -4.95
N GLU A 5 27.43 -14.47 -5.02
CA GLU A 5 26.54 -15.24 -5.92
C GLU A 5 25.10 -15.43 -5.41
N GLN A 6 24.78 -15.13 -4.14
CA GLN A 6 23.39 -15.27 -3.61
C GLN A 6 22.59 -13.97 -3.56
N SER A 7 23.22 -12.79 -3.74
CA SER A 7 22.45 -11.54 -3.78
C SER A 7 21.73 -11.33 -5.13
N GLY A 8 22.22 -11.99 -6.20
CA GLY A 8 21.63 -11.93 -7.54
C GLY A 8 20.22 -12.54 -7.58
N HIS A 9 20.04 -13.72 -6.99
CA HIS A 9 18.73 -14.41 -6.99
C HIS A 9 17.67 -13.71 -6.15
N ILE A 10 18.02 -13.05 -5.03
CA ILE A 10 17.04 -12.29 -4.24
C ILE A 10 16.55 -11.06 -5.00
N LYS A 11 17.44 -10.41 -5.78
CA LYS A 11 17.11 -9.23 -6.57
C LYS A 11 16.24 -9.56 -7.80
N GLU A 12 16.42 -10.75 -8.36
CA GLU A 12 15.65 -11.29 -9.49
C GLU A 12 14.21 -11.63 -9.06
N VAL A 13 14.04 -12.33 -7.92
CA VAL A 13 12.72 -12.68 -7.37
C VAL A 13 11.91 -11.44 -6.97
N GLY A 14 12.56 -10.40 -6.45
CA GLY A 14 11.88 -9.14 -6.07
C GLY A 14 11.30 -8.38 -7.27
N PHE A 15 11.93 -8.47 -8.44
CA PHE A 15 11.47 -7.80 -9.65
C PHE A 15 10.33 -8.57 -10.33
N GLU A 16 10.40 -9.90 -10.38
CA GLU A 16 9.32 -10.75 -10.88
C GLU A 16 8.06 -10.62 -10.03
N LEU A 17 8.20 -10.61 -8.69
CA LEU A 17 7.07 -10.40 -7.79
C LEU A 17 6.45 -9.00 -7.96
N TYR A 18 7.27 -7.96 -8.13
CA TYR A 18 6.77 -6.61 -8.41
C TYR A 18 6.02 -6.53 -9.75
N GLN A 19 6.52 -7.19 -10.79
CA GLN A 19 5.82 -7.27 -12.08
C GLN A 19 4.49 -8.01 -11.96
N GLN A 20 4.47 -9.15 -11.25
CA GLN A 20 3.23 -9.90 -11.03
C GLN A 20 2.19 -9.07 -10.27
N MET A 21 2.59 -8.37 -9.21
CA MET A 21 1.70 -7.48 -8.45
C MET A 21 1.16 -6.32 -9.30
N LEU A 22 1.99 -5.77 -10.19
CA LEU A 22 1.57 -4.70 -11.11
C LEU A 22 0.57 -5.22 -12.15
N GLU A 23 0.81 -6.41 -12.68
CA GLU A 23 -0.09 -7.05 -13.64
C GLU A 23 -1.44 -7.41 -13.01
N GLU A 24 -1.45 -7.93 -11.78
CA GLU A 24 -2.67 -8.21 -11.02
C GLU A 24 -3.48 -6.93 -10.76
N ALA A 25 -2.83 -5.84 -10.34
CA ALA A 25 -3.49 -4.55 -10.13
C ALA A 25 -4.06 -3.95 -11.42
N VAL A 26 -3.34 -4.07 -12.54
CA VAL A 26 -3.82 -3.60 -13.86
C VAL A 26 -4.97 -4.45 -14.36
N ALA A 27 -4.97 -5.76 -14.09
CA ALA A 27 -6.05 -6.66 -14.44
C ALA A 27 -7.31 -6.35 -13.63
N GLU A 28 -7.17 -6.09 -12.32
CA GLU A 28 -8.27 -5.73 -11.43
C GLU A 28 -8.96 -4.44 -11.89
N VAL A 29 -8.19 -3.41 -12.26
CA VAL A 29 -8.72 -2.14 -12.80
C VAL A 29 -9.42 -2.31 -14.16
N LYS A 30 -8.97 -3.27 -14.99
CA LYS A 30 -9.58 -3.54 -16.30
C LYS A 30 -10.85 -4.39 -16.20
N ASP A 31 -10.94 -5.27 -15.20
CA ASP A 31 -12.07 -6.20 -15.03
C ASP A 31 -13.27 -5.52 -14.35
N THR A 32 -13.05 -4.48 -13.53
CA THR A 32 -14.14 -3.77 -12.84
C THR A 32 -14.93 -2.81 -13.72
N GLY A 33 -14.53 -2.57 -14.97
CA GLY A 33 -15.35 -1.93 -16.02
C GLY A 33 -15.78 -0.46 -15.81
N GLU A 34 -15.78 0.08 -14.59
CA GLU A 34 -16.15 1.45 -14.28
C GLU A 34 -15.41 1.93 -13.04
N VAL A 35 -14.22 2.49 -13.22
CA VAL A 35 -13.81 3.59 -12.33
C VAL A 35 -14.40 4.83 -12.97
N GLN A 36 -15.63 5.20 -12.57
CA GLN A 36 -16.05 6.58 -12.72
C GLN A 36 -15.17 7.42 -11.79
N ASP A 37 -13.97 7.70 -12.25
CA ASP A 37 -13.07 8.66 -11.65
C ASP A 37 -13.80 10.00 -11.73
N SER A 38 -14.36 10.44 -10.61
CA SER A 38 -14.93 11.78 -10.51
C SER A 38 -13.84 12.86 -10.64
N GLY A 39 -12.56 12.48 -10.81
CA GLY A 39 -11.43 13.37 -11.09
C GLY A 39 -11.11 14.32 -9.93
N TRP A 40 -11.86 14.23 -8.84
CA TRP A 40 -11.74 15.10 -7.69
C TRP A 40 -10.72 14.51 -6.71
N SER A 41 -9.44 14.81 -6.96
CA SER A 41 -8.32 14.52 -6.05
C SER A 41 -7.85 15.82 -5.38
N PRO A 42 -8.51 16.27 -4.30
CA PRO A 42 -8.14 17.52 -3.64
C PRO A 42 -6.73 17.38 -3.06
N GLN A 43 -5.83 18.30 -3.42
CA GLN A 43 -4.50 18.36 -2.85
C GLN A 43 -4.56 19.04 -1.48
N ILE A 44 -4.34 18.28 -0.42
CA ILE A 44 -4.32 18.78 0.95
C ILE A 44 -2.87 18.98 1.38
N ALA A 45 -2.43 20.23 1.48
CA ALA A 45 -1.11 20.58 1.99
C ALA A 45 -1.18 20.82 3.51
N VAL A 46 -0.98 19.76 4.28
CA VAL A 46 -0.68 19.87 5.72
C VAL A 46 0.81 20.12 5.82
N GLY A 47 1.26 21.20 6.48
CA GLY A 47 2.69 21.56 6.63
C GLY A 47 3.51 20.58 7.49
N THR A 48 3.18 19.30 7.46
CA THR A 48 3.71 18.22 8.28
C THR A 48 3.70 16.94 7.45
N ALA A 49 4.68 16.08 7.66
CA ALA A 49 4.71 14.77 7.01
C ALA A 49 3.54 13.91 7.51
N VAL A 50 2.60 13.61 6.62
CA VAL A 50 1.51 12.67 6.87
C VAL A 50 1.87 11.36 6.18
N MET A 51 2.28 10.37 6.96
CA MET A 51 2.62 9.02 6.48
C MET A 51 2.56 8.02 7.64
N ILE A 52 2.29 6.76 7.33
CA ILE A 52 2.49 5.64 8.26
C ILE A 52 4.00 5.44 8.43
N PRO A 53 4.56 5.64 9.64
CA PRO A 53 5.99 5.49 9.87
C PRO A 53 6.44 4.04 9.71
N GLU A 54 7.64 3.83 9.17
CA GLU A 54 8.28 2.50 9.12
C GLU A 54 8.53 1.92 10.51
N SER A 55 8.73 2.79 11.52
CA SER A 55 8.85 2.36 12.91
C SER A 55 7.54 1.84 13.51
N TYR A 56 6.39 2.20 12.93
CA TYR A 56 5.08 1.74 13.39
C TYR A 56 4.65 0.46 12.66
N VAL A 57 4.85 0.42 11.34
CA VAL A 57 4.62 -0.77 10.52
C VAL A 57 5.87 -1.04 9.67
N PRO A 58 6.75 -1.98 10.10
CA PRO A 58 8.01 -2.24 9.39
C PRO A 58 7.79 -2.85 8.01
N ASP A 59 6.85 -3.80 7.91
CA ASP A 59 6.57 -4.52 6.68
C ASP A 59 5.99 -3.59 5.60
N LEU A 60 6.67 -3.52 4.45
CA LEU A 60 6.29 -2.63 3.36
C LEU A 60 4.99 -3.06 2.68
N GLN A 61 4.77 -4.36 2.49
CA GLN A 61 3.56 -4.90 1.86
C GLN A 61 2.33 -4.56 2.68
N LEU A 62 2.44 -4.73 4.00
CA LEU A 62 1.41 -4.37 4.95
C LEU A 62 1.12 -2.86 4.95
N ARG A 63 2.15 -2.01 4.90
CA ARG A 63 1.94 -0.55 4.76
C ARG A 63 1.20 -0.19 3.48
N MET A 64 1.58 -0.76 2.34
CA MET A 64 0.91 -0.49 1.07
C MET A 64 -0.55 -0.95 1.11
N ALA A 65 -0.83 -2.10 1.70
CA ALA A 65 -2.20 -2.58 1.90
C ALA A 65 -3.03 -1.64 2.80
N LEU A 66 -2.42 -1.11 3.87
CA LEU A 66 -3.07 -0.11 4.74
C LEU A 66 -3.38 1.19 3.98
N TYR A 67 -2.48 1.68 3.13
CA TYR A 67 -2.74 2.87 2.31
C TYR A 67 -3.87 2.65 1.29
N ARG A 68 -3.90 1.50 0.62
CA ARG A 68 -4.98 1.17 -0.32
C ARG A 68 -6.32 1.16 0.39
N ARG A 69 -6.41 0.43 1.50
CA ARG A 69 -7.64 0.37 2.30
C ARG A 69 -8.07 1.73 2.85
N LEU A 70 -7.13 2.58 3.26
CA LEU A 70 -7.43 3.94 3.71
C LEU A 70 -8.04 4.81 2.60
N GLY A 71 -7.61 4.61 1.34
CA GLY A 71 -8.16 5.30 0.17
C GLY A 71 -9.58 4.88 -0.19
N ASP A 72 -10.01 3.70 0.25
CA ASP A 72 -11.32 3.11 -0.03
C ASP A 72 -12.36 3.42 1.07
N LEU A 73 -11.99 4.11 2.17
CA LEU A 73 -12.93 4.45 3.25
C LEU A 73 -13.77 5.68 2.88
N GLU A 74 -15.08 5.60 3.10
CA GLU A 74 -16.02 6.67 2.73
C GLU A 74 -16.68 7.34 3.94
N THR A 75 -16.82 6.61 5.05
CA THR A 75 -17.55 7.05 6.24
C THR A 75 -16.66 7.32 7.44
N THR A 76 -17.14 8.13 8.39
CA THR A 76 -16.38 8.43 9.61
C THR A 76 -16.27 7.18 10.50
N GLU A 77 -17.32 6.36 10.54
CA GLU A 77 -17.34 5.11 11.29
C GLU A 77 -16.30 4.10 10.77
N GLU A 78 -16.11 4.04 9.45
CA GLU A 78 -15.05 3.22 8.84
C GLU A 78 -13.65 3.71 9.20
N ILE A 79 -13.45 5.04 9.22
CA ILE A 79 -12.18 5.66 9.62
C ILE A 79 -11.89 5.35 11.10
N ASP A 80 -12.88 5.50 11.98
CA ASP A 80 -12.73 5.21 13.41
C ASP A 80 -12.44 3.72 13.66
N GLY A 81 -13.15 2.83 12.95
CA GLY A 81 -12.91 1.39 13.02
C GLY A 81 -11.52 1.00 12.51
N PHE A 82 -11.07 1.61 11.42
CA PHE A 82 -9.72 1.42 10.89
C PHE A 82 -8.65 1.91 11.87
N GLY A 83 -8.87 3.06 12.52
CA GLY A 83 -7.98 3.57 13.57
C GLY A 83 -7.89 2.63 14.77
N ALA A 84 -9.03 2.09 15.24
CA ALA A 84 -9.07 1.13 16.32
C ALA A 84 -8.33 -0.18 15.97
N GLU A 85 -8.45 -0.65 14.73
CA GLU A 85 -7.72 -1.83 14.25
C GLU A 85 -6.20 -1.58 14.21
N LEU A 86 -5.76 -0.41 13.74
CA LEU A 86 -4.34 -0.05 13.76
C LEU A 86 -3.78 -0.08 15.18
N ILE A 87 -4.52 0.47 16.13
CA ILE A 87 -4.14 0.48 17.55
C ILE A 87 -4.07 -0.96 18.09
N ASP A 88 -5.08 -1.79 17.84
CA ASP A 88 -5.09 -3.18 18.32
C ASP A 88 -3.92 -4.01 17.75
N ARG A 89 -3.54 -3.77 16.49
CA ARG A 89 -2.51 -4.54 15.78
C ARG A 89 -1.09 -4.05 16.00
N PHE A 90 -0.89 -2.74 16.17
CA PHE A 90 0.43 -2.10 16.17
C PHE A 90 0.70 -1.22 17.40
N GLY A 91 -0.29 -0.98 18.27
CA GLY A 91 -0.13 -0.30 19.57
C GLY A 91 -1.22 0.71 19.90
#